data_AF-A0A2D6NWL7-F1
#
_entry.id   AF-A0A2D6NWL7-F1
#
_cell.length_a   1.000
_cell.length_b   1.000
_cell.length_c   1.000
_cell.angle_alpha   90.00
_cell.angle_beta   90.00
_cell.angle_gamma   90.00
#
_symmetry.space_group_name_H-M   'P 1'
#
loop_
_entity.id
_entity.type
_entity.pdbx_description
1 polymer ?
#
loop_
_entity_poly.entity_id
_entity_poly.type
_entity_poly.pdbx_seq_one_letter_code
_entity_poly.pdbx_strand_id
1 'polypeptide(L)' 'MYRTKMEKHPWLFTLTLAYTIGYTTALPAVGFGLLGRFLDKKYQTSPWILMISILFSMLLTFLWLYKELKMLIKKFN' A
#
# COMPACT_ATOMS: atom_id res chain seq x y z
N MET A 1 -33.30 -13.02 -4.64
CA MET A 1 -33.34 -11.70 -5.31
C MET A 1 -32.43 -10.72 -4.56
N TYR A 2 -31.11 -10.77 -4.78
CA TYR A 2 -30.10 -9.94 -4.09
C TYR A 2 -29.35 -9.00 -5.06
N ARG A 3 -30.05 -8.44 -6.04
CA ARG A 3 -29.46 -7.63 -7.12
C ARG A 3 -30.11 -6.25 -7.23
N THR A 4 -30.18 -5.46 -6.14
CA THR A 4 -30.78 -4.10 -6.23
C THR A 4 -30.29 -3.09 -5.16
N LYS A 5 -28.99 -3.02 -4.83
CA LYS A 5 -28.50 -1.87 -4.01
C LYS A 5 -27.09 -1.35 -4.34
N MET A 6 -26.64 -1.55 -5.59
CA MET A 6 -25.34 -1.08 -6.10
C MET A 6 -25.50 -0.16 -7.33
N GLU A 7 -26.58 0.62 -7.41
CA GLU A 7 -26.80 1.62 -8.47
C GLU A 7 -26.85 3.05 -7.91
N LYS A 8 -25.80 3.48 -7.21
CA LYS A 8 -25.65 4.92 -6.91
C LYS A 8 -24.25 5.40 -7.25
N HIS A 9 -23.93 5.36 -8.54
CA HIS A 9 -22.71 5.90 -9.17
C HIS A 9 -21.52 4.92 -9.24
N PRO A 10 -21.36 4.16 -10.35
CA PRO A 10 -20.23 3.25 -10.54
C PRO A 10 -18.86 3.96 -10.44
N TRP A 11 -18.80 5.25 -10.77
CA TRP A 11 -17.59 6.06 -10.67
C TRP A 11 -17.15 6.32 -9.22
N LEU A 12 -18.08 6.44 -8.26
CA LEU A 12 -17.75 6.60 -6.84
C LEU A 12 -17.09 5.34 -6.30
N PHE A 13 -17.56 4.17 -6.72
CA PHE A 13 -16.96 2.89 -6.36
C PHE A 13 -15.53 2.78 -6.89
N THR A 14 -15.32 3.08 -8.18
CA THR A 14 -13.98 3.06 -8.79
C THR A 14 -13.03 4.06 -8.13
N LEU A 15 -13.52 5.26 -7.79
CA LEU A 15 -12.73 6.29 -7.11
C LEU A 15 -12.34 5.85 -5.69
N THR A 16 -13.27 5.26 -4.94
CA THR A 16 -13.01 4.73 -3.60
C THR A 16 -11.98 3.60 -3.65
N LEU A 17 -12.07 2.73 -4.66
CA LEU A 17 -11.11 1.64 -4.87
C LEU A 17 -9.71 2.20 -5.18
N ALA A 18 -9.62 3.15 -6.11
CA ALA A 18 -8.37 3.81 -6.47
C ALA A 18 -7.74 4.55 -5.28
N TYR A 19 -8.56 5.23 -4.46
CA TYR A 19 -8.09 5.90 -3.26
C TYR A 19 -7.57 4.92 -2.21
N THR A 20 -8.27 3.80 -1.99
CA THR A 20 -7.85 2.79 -1.01
C THR A 20 -6.53 2.15 -1.42
N ILE A 21 -6.38 1.78 -2.69
CA ILE A 21 -5.15 1.19 -3.24
C ILE A 21 -4.01 2.23 -3.19
N GLY A 22 -4.29 3.46 -3.61
CA GLY A 22 -3.34 4.56 -3.63
C GLY A 22 -2.82 4.88 -2.22
N TYR A 23 -3.71 5.02 -1.23
CA TYR A 23 -3.30 5.30 0.15
C TYR A 23 -2.49 4.16 0.76
N THR A 24 -2.92 2.91 0.56
CA THR A 24 -2.25 1.72 1.10
C THR A 24 -0.83 1.54 0.55
N THR A 25 -0.57 1.99 -0.68
CA THR A 25 0.75 1.94 -1.32
C THR A 25 1.60 3.18 -1.06
N ALA A 26 1.00 4.37 -1.09
CA ALA A 26 1.70 5.63 -0.87
C ALA A 26 2.19 5.76 0.57
N LEU A 27 1.42 5.30 1.57
CA LEU A 27 1.78 5.46 2.97
C LEU A 27 3.11 4.75 3.34
N PRO A 28 3.33 3.46 3.02
CA PRO A 28 4.63 2.82 3.19
C PRO A 28 5.73 3.48 2.35
N ALA A 29 5.46 3.75 1.05
CA ALA A 29 6.48 4.25 0.14
C ALA A 29 7.03 5.62 0.58
N VAL A 30 6.13 6.54 0.94
CA VAL A 30 6.50 7.86 1.44
C VAL A 30 7.12 7.76 2.84
N GLY A 31 6.54 6.95 3.73
CA GLY A 31 7.06 6.76 5.09
C GLY A 31 8.49 6.24 5.10
N PHE A 32 8.74 5.12 4.42
CA PHE A 32 10.08 4.53 4.31
C PHE A 32 11.03 5.38 3.47
N GLY A 33 10.55 6.01 2.39
CA GLY A 33 11.38 6.89 1.56
C GLY A 33 11.86 8.13 2.33
N LEU A 34 10.99 8.77 3.12
CA LEU A 34 11.37 9.88 3.99
C LEU A 34 12.31 9.43 5.10
N LEU A 35 12.02 8.30 5.75
CA LEU A 35 12.85 7.73 6.81
C LEU A 35 14.24 7.36 6.29
N GLY A 36 14.33 6.71 5.13
CA GLY A 36 15.57 6.37 4.47
C GLY A 36 16.39 7.60 4.10
N ARG A 37 15.74 8.60 3.50
CA ARG A 37 16.39 9.87 3.15
C ARG A 37 16.88 10.64 4.37
N PHE A 38 16.11 10.62 5.46
CA PHE A 38 16.49 11.27 6.71
C PHE A 38 17.71 10.59 7.34
N LEU A 39 17.73 9.26 7.35
CA LEU A 39 18.87 8.48 7.82
C LEU A 39 20.11 8.71 6.94
N ASP A 40 19.96 8.69 5.62
CA ASP A 40 21.10 8.95 4.71
C ASP A 40 21.73 10.34 4.96
N LYS A 41 20.89 11.37 5.14
CA LYS A 41 21.38 12.71 5.50
C LYS A 41 22.05 12.76 6.87
N LYS A 42 21.54 12.02 7.85
CA LYS A 42 22.06 12.02 9.22
C LYS A 42 23.39 11.29 9.33
N TYR A 43 23.56 10.19 8.60
CA TYR A 43 24.77 9.35 8.65
C TYR A 43 25.78 9.67 7.54
N GLN A 44 25.50 10.68 6.70
CA GLN A 44 26.30 11.01 5.51
C GLN A 44 26.57 9.79 4.61
N THR A 45 25.69 8.81 4.64
CA THR A 45 25.79 7.64 3.77
C THR A 45 25.42 8.07 2.36
N SER A 46 26.20 7.61 1.37
CA SER A 46 25.73 7.53 -0.03
C SER A 46 24.35 6.84 -0.03
N PRO A 47 23.41 7.12 -0.98
CA PRO A 47 21.96 6.85 -0.86
C PRO A 47 21.54 5.36 -0.85
N TRP A 48 22.21 4.56 -0.03
CA TRP A 48 22.04 3.14 0.19
C TRP A 48 20.90 2.89 1.17
N ILE A 49 20.74 3.70 2.23
CA ILE A 49 19.65 3.51 3.19
C ILE A 49 18.31 3.83 2.52
N LEU A 50 18.25 4.85 1.67
CA LEU A 50 17.12 5.13 0.80
C LEU A 50 16.78 3.92 -0.09
N MET A 51 17.76 3.33 -0.77
CA MET A 51 17.52 2.15 -1.62
C MET A 51 16.95 0.98 -0.81
N ILE A 52 17.55 0.67 0.34
CA ILE A 52 17.12 -0.44 1.20
C ILE A 52 15.72 -0.18 1.73
N SER A 53 15.42 1.04 2.18
CA SER A 53 14.10 1.39 2.72
C SER A 53 13.00 1.37 1.66
N ILE A 54 13.28 1.76 0.41
CA ILE A 54 12.34 1.60 -0.70
C ILE A 54 12.08 0.11 -1.00
N LEU A 55 13.13 -0.71 -1.05
CA LEU A 55 12.98 -2.16 -1.21
C LEU A 55 12.17 -2.77 -0.06
N PHE A 56 12.42 -2.33 1.17
CA PHE A 56 11.70 -2.77 2.36
C PHE A 56 10.23 -2.38 2.30
N SER A 57 9.92 -1.16 1.85
CA SER A 57 8.55 -0.71 1.62
C SER A 57 7.83 -1.63 0.64
N MET A 58 8.47 -1.98 -0.47
CA MET A 58 7.88 -2.84 -1.49
C MET A 58 7.55 -4.24 -0.93
N LEU A 59 8.48 -4.83 -0.17
CA LEU A 59 8.26 -6.10 0.52
C LEU A 59 7.13 -6.00 1.54
N LEU A 60 7.07 -4.92 2.32
CA LEU A 60 6.03 -4.74 3.33
C LEU A 60 4.65 -4.65 2.69
N THR A 61 4.53 -3.86 1.61
CA THR A 61 3.30 -3.74 0.83
C THR A 61 2.89 -5.11 0.25
N PHE A 62 3.83 -5.88 -0.29
CA PHE A 62 3.56 -7.22 -0.82
C PHE A 62 3.03 -8.18 0.25
N LEU A 63 3.68 -8.23 1.42
CA LEU A 63 3.25 -9.07 2.54
C LEU A 63 1.86 -8.68 3.06
N TRP A 64 1.56 -7.39 3.09
CA TRP A 64 0.27 -6.89 3.54
C TRP A 64 -0.85 -7.29 2.57
N LEU A 65 -0.64 -7.08 1.27
CA LEU A 65 -1.55 -7.54 0.21
C LEU A 65 -1.76 -9.05 0.28
N TYR A 66 -0.67 -9.82 0.43
CA TYR A 66 -0.76 -11.28 0.55
C TYR A 66 -1.61 -11.71 1.76
N LYS A 67 -1.44 -11.04 2.91
CA LYS A 67 -2.24 -11.30 4.11
C LYS A 67 -3.71 -10.97 3.89
N GLU A 68 -4.02 -9.84 3.25
CA GLU A 68 -5.40 -9.47 2.92
C GLU A 68 -6.04 -10.48 1.96
N LEU A 69 -5.34 -10.86 0.90
CA LEU A 69 -5.78 -11.90 -0.04
C LEU A 69 -6.07 -13.23 0.68
N LYS A 70 -5.16 -13.67 1.55
CA LYS A 70 -5.34 -14.91 2.33
C LYS A 70 -6.55 -14.82 3.27
N MET A 71 -6.77 -13.68 3.92
CA MET A 71 -7.95 -13.47 4.76
C MET A 71 -9.24 -13.48 3.95
N LEU A 72 -9.24 -12.87 2.77
CA LEU A 72 -10.39 -12.88 1.86
C LEU A 72 -10.70 -14.32 1.40
N ILE A 73 -9.70 -15.08 0.97
CA ILE A 73 -9.87 -16.48 0.55
C ILE A 73 -10.42 -17.34 1.71
N LYS A 74 -9.85 -17.21 2.92
CA LYS A 74 -10.34 -17.94 4.10
C LYS A 74 -11.78 -17.56 4.47
N LYS A 75 -12.21 -16.34 4.19
CA LYS A 75 -13.58 -15.90 4.48
C LYS A 75 -14.62 -16.55 3.54
N PHE A 76 -14.18 -17.01 2.36
CA PHE A 76 -15.03 -17.66 1.36
C PHE A 76 -15.03 -19.19 1.43
N ASN A 77 -14.14 -19.81 2.22
CA ASN A 77 -14.02 -21.26 2.36
C ASN A 77 -14.32 -21.69 3.80
#